data_AF-A0A2D5I2Z3-F1
#
_entry.id   AF-A0A2D5I2Z3-F1
#
_cell.length_a   1.000
_cell.length_b   1.000
_cell.length_c   1.000
_cell.angle_alpha   90.00
_cell.angle_beta   90.00
_cell.angle_gamma   90.00
#
_symmetry.space_group_name_H-M   'P 1'
#
loop_
_entity.id
_entity.type
_entity.pdbx_description
1 polymer ?
#
loop_
_entity_poly.entity_id
_entity_poly.type
_entity_poly.pdbx_seq_one_letter_code
_entity_poly.pdbx_strand_id
1 'polypeptide(L)'
;MYPIDRSWRADLIWEKGQSRMTMPDLSKFDGVTTVLVNIDQQEFVISFSVIPKTVKDPFILTAWLLEKGCVQQANALLRTIATTQTPNEESVPLN
;
A
#
# COMPACT_ATOMS: atom_id res chain seq x y z
N MET A 1 20.45 7.04 -27.46
CA MET A 1 20.53 7.97 -26.31
C MET A 1 19.11 8.23 -25.85
N TYR A 2 18.72 7.74 -24.68
CA TYR A 2 17.41 7.98 -24.07
C TYR A 2 17.67 8.32 -22.59
N PRO A 3 17.00 9.32 -22.00
CA PRO A 3 17.22 9.61 -20.59
C PRO A 3 16.64 8.44 -19.80
N ILE A 4 17.50 7.71 -19.07
CA ILE A 4 17.16 6.49 -18.32
C ILE A 4 16.40 6.80 -17.02
N ASP A 5 16.08 8.07 -16.78
CA ASP A 5 15.33 8.50 -15.64
C ASP A 5 13.95 9.03 -16.08
N ARG A 6 12.91 8.23 -15.86
CA ARG A 6 11.51 8.65 -15.96
C ARG A 6 10.99 9.18 -14.61
N SER A 7 11.87 9.58 -13.71
CA SER A 7 11.48 10.34 -12.54
C SER A 7 10.95 11.70 -12.98
N TRP A 8 9.90 12.12 -12.32
CA TRP A 8 9.38 13.47 -12.39
C TRP A 8 9.44 14.00 -10.96
N ARG A 9 9.72 15.29 -10.81
CA ARG A 9 9.75 15.97 -9.52
C ARG A 9 8.70 17.05 -9.52
N ALA A 10 7.85 17.06 -8.51
CA ALA A 10 6.94 18.16 -8.22
C ALA A 10 7.17 18.57 -6.77
N ASP A 11 7.65 19.79 -6.56
CA ASP A 11 7.76 20.36 -5.23
C ASP A 11 6.38 20.91 -4.82
N LEU A 12 5.90 20.49 -3.65
CA LEU A 12 4.58 20.85 -3.14
C LEU A 12 4.72 21.41 -1.72
N ILE A 13 3.99 22.49 -1.42
CA ILE A 13 3.93 23.09 -0.08
C ILE A 13 2.60 22.72 0.56
N TRP A 14 2.63 22.04 1.72
CA TRP A 14 1.42 21.74 2.50
C TRP A 14 1.12 22.90 3.44
N GLU A 15 0.15 23.73 3.08
CA GLU A 15 -0.19 24.92 3.86
C GLU A 15 -0.89 24.58 5.19
N LYS A 16 -0.67 25.43 6.21
CA LYS A 16 -1.30 25.27 7.52
C LYS A 16 -2.83 25.29 7.40
N GLY A 17 -3.49 24.31 8.01
CA GLY A 17 -4.96 24.18 8.02
C GLY A 17 -5.51 23.36 6.85
N GLN A 18 -4.66 22.89 5.93
CA GLN A 18 -5.10 21.95 4.90
C GLN A 18 -5.01 20.51 5.41
N SER A 19 -6.02 19.70 5.09
CA SER A 19 -6.03 18.26 5.36
C SER A 19 -5.70 17.41 4.14
N ARG A 20 -5.58 18.04 2.96
CA ARG A 20 -5.38 17.37 1.67
C ARG A 20 -4.49 18.23 0.78
N MET A 21 -3.71 17.56 -0.05
CA MET A 21 -2.89 18.16 -1.10
C MET A 21 -3.28 17.53 -2.43
N THR A 22 -3.38 18.36 -3.48
CA THR A 22 -3.68 17.87 -4.82
C THR A 22 -2.37 17.63 -5.55
N MET A 23 -2.11 16.36 -5.89
CA MET A 23 -0.99 16.01 -6.75
C MET A 23 -1.24 16.58 -8.16
N PRO A 24 -0.25 17.20 -8.83
CA PRO A 24 -0.39 17.62 -10.22
C PRO A 24 -0.66 16.40 -11.12
N ASP A 25 -1.12 16.63 -12.36
CA ASP A 25 -1.30 15.53 -13.31
C ASP A 25 0.07 14.99 -13.71
N LEU A 26 0.32 13.74 -13.32
CA LEU A 26 1.58 13.05 -13.55
C LEU A 26 1.40 12.05 -14.66
N SER A 27 2.43 11.94 -15.50
CA SER A 27 2.35 11.25 -16.79
C SER A 27 2.16 9.73 -16.72
N LYS A 28 2.12 9.12 -15.51
CA LYS A 28 1.53 7.80 -15.14
C LYS A 28 2.08 7.32 -13.78
N PHE A 29 1.20 6.82 -12.91
CA PHE A 29 1.58 6.04 -11.73
C PHE A 29 1.60 4.55 -12.14
N ASP A 30 2.75 4.03 -12.57
CA ASP A 30 2.88 2.60 -12.90
C ASP A 30 3.76 1.89 -11.88
N GLY A 31 3.23 0.85 -11.25
CA GLY A 31 3.90 0.02 -10.25
C GLY A 31 4.11 0.68 -8.89
N VAL A 32 5.21 1.44 -8.75
CA VAL A 32 5.68 2.03 -7.49
C VAL A 32 5.88 3.53 -7.66
N THR A 33 5.36 4.32 -6.72
CA THR A 33 5.56 5.77 -6.68
C THR A 33 6.21 6.15 -5.36
N THR A 34 7.37 6.77 -5.43
CA THR A 34 8.09 7.25 -4.25
C THR A 34 7.96 8.76 -4.16
N VAL A 35 7.54 9.24 -3.00
CA VAL A 35 7.41 10.66 -2.66
C VAL A 35 8.43 10.97 -1.57
N LEU A 36 9.18 12.05 -1.78
CA LEU A 36 10.04 12.65 -0.77
C LEU A 36 9.24 13.75 -0.07
N VAL A 37 9.06 13.58 1.24
CA VAL A 37 8.34 14.55 2.08
C VAL A 37 9.35 15.18 3.03
N ASN A 38 9.46 16.51 3.01
CA ASN A 38 10.24 17.25 3.99
C ASN A 38 9.31 17.82 5.07
N ILE A 39 9.58 17.52 6.33
CA ILE A 39 8.88 18.09 7.50
C ILE A 39 9.96 18.60 8.44
N ASP A 40 9.92 19.89 8.78
CA ASP A 40 10.88 20.52 9.70
C ASP A 40 12.36 20.23 9.38
N GLN A 41 12.73 20.31 8.10
CA GLN A 41 14.07 20.00 7.56
C GLN A 41 14.47 18.51 7.61
N GLN A 42 13.58 17.63 8.07
CA GLN A 42 13.78 16.19 8.03
C GLN A 42 13.10 15.60 6.79
N GLU A 43 13.85 14.80 6.03
CA GLU A 43 13.35 14.10 4.85
C GLU A 43 12.81 12.72 5.20
N PHE A 44 11.63 12.42 4.67
CA PHE A 44 10.95 11.14 4.77
C PHE A 44 10.68 10.59 3.37
N VAL A 45 10.97 9.31 3.18
CA VAL A 45 10.68 8.60 1.93
C VAL A 45 9.41 7.80 2.10
N ILE A 46 8.39 8.09 1.28
CA ILE A 46 7.12 7.35 1.28
C ILE A 46 6.97 6.65 -0.07
N SER A 47 6.82 5.32 -0.06
CA SER A 47 6.62 4.54 -1.28
C SER A 47 5.21 3.94 -1.31
N PHE A 48 4.49 4.22 -2.40
CA PHE A 48 3.18 3.67 -2.71
C PHE A 48 3.34 2.56 -3.74
N SER A 49 2.79 1.38 -3.45
CA SER A 49 2.70 0.28 -4.40
C SER A 49 1.24 0.05 -4.77
N VAL A 50 0.93 0.00 -6.06
CA VAL A 50 -0.43 -0.29 -6.53
C VAL A 50 -0.62 -1.81 -6.60
N ILE A 51 -1.65 -2.32 -5.91
CA ILE A 51 -2.04 -3.73 -6.01
C ILE A 51 -2.59 -4.01 -7.41
N PRO A 52 -2.02 -4.96 -8.17
CA PRO A 52 -2.57 -5.32 -9.48
C PRO A 52 -3.98 -5.88 -9.35
N LYS A 53 -4.93 -5.38 -10.16
CA LYS A 53 -6.34 -5.80 -10.14
C LYS A 53 -6.55 -7.30 -10.41
N THR A 54 -5.55 -7.97 -10.99
CA THR A 54 -5.54 -9.40 -11.28
C THR A 54 -5.31 -10.26 -10.05
N VAL A 55 -4.71 -9.71 -8.99
CA VAL A 55 -4.47 -10.41 -7.72
C VAL A 55 -5.76 -10.41 -6.91
N LYS A 56 -6.45 -11.56 -6.89
CA LYS A 56 -7.72 -11.74 -6.15
C LYS A 56 -7.60 -12.68 -4.96
N ASP A 57 -6.64 -13.61 -5.00
CA ASP A 57 -6.43 -14.57 -3.93
C ASP A 57 -5.81 -13.88 -2.70
N PRO A 58 -6.44 -13.93 -1.52
CA PRO A 58 -5.94 -13.29 -0.31
C PRO A 58 -4.56 -13.79 0.15
N PHE A 59 -4.21 -15.05 -0.10
CA PHE A 59 -2.87 -15.59 0.21
C PHE A 59 -1.82 -15.05 -0.75
N ILE A 60 -2.12 -14.99 -2.05
CA ILE A 60 -1.23 -14.40 -3.05
C ILE A 60 -1.02 -12.90 -2.75
N LEU A 61 -2.09 -12.19 -2.40
CA LEU A 61 -2.02 -10.79 -1.99
C LEU A 61 -1.16 -10.62 -0.73
N THR A 62 -1.33 -11.49 0.26
CA THR A 62 -0.51 -11.46 1.49
C THR A 62 0.97 -11.67 1.18
N ALA A 63 1.31 -12.66 0.36
CA ALA A 63 2.69 -12.93 -0.05
C ALA A 63 3.30 -11.73 -0.79
N TRP A 64 2.52 -11.12 -1.69
CA TRP A 64 2.94 -9.90 -2.39
C TRP A 64 3.14 -8.71 -1.43
N LEU A 65 2.25 -8.52 -0.44
CA LEU A 65 2.41 -7.47 0.57
C LEU A 65 3.69 -7.66 1.39
N LEU A 66 4.04 -8.92 1.73
CA LEU A 66 5.30 -9.23 2.41
C LEU A 66 6.51 -8.92 1.51
N GLU A 67 6.45 -9.27 0.22
CA GLU A 67 7.49 -8.95 -0.77
C GLU A 67 7.72 -7.43 -0.87
N LYS A 68 6.65 -6.62 -0.78
CA LYS A 68 6.73 -5.15 -0.80
C LYS A 68 7.07 -4.51 0.55
N GLY A 69 7.30 -5.31 1.59
CA GLY A 69 7.62 -4.82 2.94
C GLY A 69 6.43 -4.29 3.73
N CYS A 70 5.20 -4.49 3.25
CA CYS A 70 3.95 -4.07 3.90
C CYS A 70 3.54 -5.05 5.02
N VAL A 71 4.46 -5.37 5.94
CA VAL A 71 4.30 -6.43 6.95
C VAL A 71 3.07 -6.25 7.84
N GLN A 72 2.78 -5.02 8.26
CA GLN A 72 1.60 -4.73 9.09
C GLN A 72 0.29 -5.01 8.33
N GLN A 73 0.23 -4.67 7.04
CA GLN A 73 -0.93 -4.92 6.19
C GLN A 73 -1.08 -6.42 5.91
N ALA A 74 0.02 -7.12 5.63
CA ALA A 74 0.03 -8.57 5.46
C ALA A 74 -0.47 -9.29 6.72
N ASN A 75 -0.01 -8.88 7.91
CA ASN A 75 -0.44 -9.45 9.18
C ASN A 75 -1.93 -9.19 9.44
N ALA A 76 -2.44 -8.00 9.12
CA ALA A 76 -3.86 -7.70 9.23
C ALA A 76 -4.69 -8.60 8.30
N LEU A 77 -4.25 -8.79 7.05
CA LEU A 77 -4.91 -9.65 6.08
C LEU A 77 -4.92 -11.13 6.52
N LEU A 78 -3.80 -11.63 7.04
CA LEU A 78 -3.72 -12.99 7.62
C LEU A 78 -4.73 -13.22 8.73
N ARG A 79 -4.93 -12.24 9.61
CA ARG A 79 -5.96 -12.33 10.67
C ARG A 79 -7.36 -12.44 10.08
N THR A 80 -7.68 -11.63 9.08
CA THR A 80 -8.98 -11.69 8.38
C THR A 80 -9.20 -13.05 7.71
N ILE A 81 -8.16 -13.60 7.07
CA ILE A 81 -8.23 -14.93 6.44
C ILE A 81 -8.51 -16.00 7.51
N ALA A 82 -7.77 -15.99 8.62
CA ALA A 82 -7.96 -16.95 9.71
C ALA A 82 -9.37 -16.90 10.31
N THR A 83 -9.92 -15.71 10.53
CA THR A 83 -11.30 -15.53 11.02
C THR A 83 -12.35 -15.97 10.00
N THR A 84 -12.08 -15.80 8.70
CA THR A 84 -13.01 -16.22 7.64
C THR A 84 -13.01 -17.74 7.45
N GLN A 85 -11.93 -18.42 7.83
CA GLN A 85 -11.75 -19.86 7.65
C GLN A 85 -12.24 -20.71 8.82
N THR A 86 -12.63 -20.14 9.98
CA THR A 86 -13.35 -20.90 11.01
C THR A 86 -14.78 -21.19 10.52
N PRO A 87 -15.11 -22.44 10.14
CA PRO A 87 -16.50 -22.83 9.96
C PRO A 87 -17.15 -22.80 11.35
N ASN A 88 -18.46 -22.53 11.41
CA ASN A 88 -19.24 -22.79 12.61
C ASN A 88 -18.99 -24.24 13.05
N GLU A 89 -18.27 -24.44 14.16
CA GLU A 89 -18.24 -25.73 14.83
C GLU A 89 -19.66 -26.01 15.30
N GLU A 90 -20.32 -26.88 14.54
CA GLU A 90 -21.63 -27.43 14.81
C GLU A 90 -21.62 -28.04 16.21
N SER A 91 -22.44 -27.47 17.10
CA SER A 91 -22.64 -27.97 18.46
C SER A 91 -23.21 -29.38 18.39
N VAL A 92 -22.36 -30.40 18.53
CA VAL A 92 -22.77 -31.79 18.73
C VAL A 92 -23.31 -31.90 20.17
N PRO A 93 -24.61 -32.18 20.39
CA PRO A 93 -25.10 -32.43 21.73
C PRO A 93 -24.58 -33.80 22.19
N LEU A 94 -23.90 -33.82 23.34
CA LEU A 94 -23.62 -35.05 24.08
C LEU A 94 -24.96 -35.55 24.65
N ASN A 95 -25.41 -36.71 24.14
CA ASN A 95 -26.41 -37.54 24.81
C ASN A 95 -25.84 -38.14 26.10
#